data_AF-X0YCS1-F1
#
_entry.id   AF-X0YCS1-F1
#
_cell.length_a   1.000
_cell.length_b   1.000
_cell.length_c   1.000
_cell.angle_alpha   90.00
_cell.angle_beta   90.00
_cell.angle_gamma   90.00
#
_symmetry.space_group_name_H-M   'P 1'
#
loop_
_entity.id
_entity.type
_entity.pdbx_description
1 polymer ?
#
loop_
_entity_poly.entity_id
_entity_poly.type
_entity_poly.pdbx_seq_one_letter_code
_entity_poly.pdbx_strand_id
1 'polypeptide(L)'
;AEERRRKREELLAATQKELERISKEVARRTRKPLRKDEIALKAGKVINRFKVGKHFTLTIDDGDFKWDLSENSVRSEAMLDGIYVIRTSEPKDNISAEDVVRNYKNLSKVEQAFRTLKGIDIRVRPIRHRLEYPVRGHIFLCVLAYYVEWHMRKALSPLLFDDEELDDNRTSRNPVAPPEPSLSAKKKKNKRQTTDGLPVQSFDTLLKGLGTQCKNYCKVKAENVEERFERITEPTPLQSRVFELLKLFPVP
;
A
#
# COMPACT_ATOMS: atom_id res chain seq x y z
N ALA A 1 -6.86 15.72 12.27
CA ALA A 1 -7.23 15.91 13.69
C ALA A 1 -8.69 15.53 13.93
N GLU A 2 -9.63 16.08 13.16
CA GLU A 2 -11.08 15.89 13.33
C GLU A 2 -11.55 14.43 13.27
N GLU A 3 -11.07 13.63 12.31
CA GLU A 3 -11.41 12.19 12.25
C GLU A 3 -10.92 11.40 13.47
N ARG A 4 -9.74 11.75 14.01
CA ARG A 4 -9.18 11.10 15.21
C ARG A 4 -9.99 11.45 16.44
N ARG A 5 -10.37 12.73 16.57
CA ARG A 5 -11.28 13.19 17.62
C ARG A 5 -12.61 12.45 17.56
N ARG A 6 -13.27 12.41 16.39
CA ARG A 6 -14.53 11.69 16.19
C ARG A 6 -14.42 10.23 16.58
N LYS A 7 -13.38 9.54 16.08
CA LYS A 7 -13.17 8.12 16.38
C LYS A 7 -12.89 7.87 17.87
N ARG A 8 -12.16 8.75 18.56
CA ARG A 8 -11.95 8.65 20.01
C ARG A 8 -13.27 8.80 20.76
N GLU A 9 -14.05 9.82 20.45
CA GLU A 9 -15.35 10.07 21.08
C GLU A 9 -16.31 8.88 20.90
N GLU A 10 -16.38 8.30 19.68
CA GLU A 10 -17.16 7.10 19.39
C GLU A 10 -16.69 5.88 20.21
N LEU A 11 -15.38 5.63 20.30
CA LEU A 11 -14.83 4.50 21.05
C LEU A 11 -15.01 4.66 22.56
N LEU A 12 -14.86 5.87 23.09
CA LEU A 12 -15.12 6.19 24.50
C LEU A 12 -16.59 5.95 24.84
N ALA A 13 -17.51 6.49 24.03
CA ALA A 13 -18.95 6.31 24.23
C ALA A 13 -19.38 4.83 24.15
N ALA A 14 -18.84 4.09 23.18
CA ALA A 14 -19.10 2.65 23.06
C ALA A 14 -18.58 1.87 24.28
N THR A 15 -17.40 2.22 24.80
CA THR A 15 -16.82 1.59 25.99
C THR A 15 -17.65 1.91 27.24
N GLN A 16 -18.02 3.18 27.44
CA GLN A 16 -18.90 3.60 28.55
C GLN A 16 -20.22 2.84 28.54
N LYS A 17 -20.87 2.72 27.39
CA LYS A 17 -22.14 1.99 27.26
C LYS A 17 -22.04 0.53 27.71
N GLU A 18 -20.95 -0.14 27.39
CA GLU A 18 -20.70 -1.53 27.77
C GLU A 18 -20.32 -1.67 29.26
N LEU A 19 -19.52 -0.75 29.82
CA LEU A 19 -19.21 -0.74 31.25
C LEU A 19 -20.43 -0.41 32.10
N GLU A 20 -21.26 0.54 31.66
CA GLU A 20 -22.56 0.88 32.25
C GLU A 20 -23.50 -0.34 32.27
N ARG A 21 -23.50 -1.14 31.20
CA ARG A 21 -24.27 -2.39 31.15
C ARG A 21 -23.80 -3.40 32.20
N ILE A 22 -22.49 -3.53 32.38
CA ILE A 22 -21.91 -4.41 33.42
C ILE A 22 -22.26 -3.88 34.81
N SER A 23 -22.13 -2.57 35.06
CA SER A 23 -22.49 -1.96 36.35
C SER A 23 -23.95 -2.20 36.70
N LYS A 24 -24.87 -2.02 35.74
CA LYS A 24 -26.30 -2.35 35.91
C LYS A 24 -26.55 -3.83 36.15
N GLU A 25 -25.80 -4.73 35.51
CA GLU A 25 -25.92 -6.17 35.73
C GLU A 25 -25.49 -6.54 37.16
N VAL A 26 -24.37 -5.99 37.63
CA VAL A 26 -23.83 -6.20 38.99
C VAL A 26 -24.83 -5.67 40.03
N ALA A 27 -25.30 -4.43 39.87
CA ALA A 27 -26.24 -3.80 40.80
C ALA A 27 -27.59 -4.55 40.91
N ARG A 28 -28.06 -5.20 39.83
CA ARG A 28 -29.31 -5.98 39.83
C ARG A 28 -29.21 -7.30 40.57
N ARG A 29 -28.01 -7.87 40.73
CA ARG A 29 -27.82 -9.20 41.33
C ARG A 29 -27.55 -9.12 42.84
N THR A 30 -28.60 -8.84 43.61
CA THR A 30 -28.52 -8.75 45.08
C THR A 30 -28.54 -10.12 45.79
N ARG A 31 -29.24 -11.12 45.26
CA ARG A 31 -29.39 -12.45 45.91
C ARG A 31 -28.21 -13.40 45.70
N LYS A 32 -27.52 -13.28 44.57
CA LYS A 32 -26.28 -13.99 44.24
C LYS A 32 -25.32 -13.00 43.57
N PRO A 33 -24.56 -12.23 44.36
CA PRO A 33 -23.62 -11.23 43.83
C PRO A 33 -22.61 -11.89 42.89
N LEU A 34 -22.22 -11.15 41.85
CA LEU A 34 -21.11 -11.56 40.98
C LEU A 34 -19.81 -11.44 41.77
N ARG A 35 -18.95 -12.46 41.64
CA ARG A 35 -17.61 -12.42 42.24
C ARG A 35 -16.71 -11.46 41.49
N LYS A 36 -15.75 -10.88 42.18
CA LYS A 36 -14.73 -9.98 41.65
C LYS A 36 -14.07 -10.52 40.37
N ASP A 37 -13.72 -11.81 40.34
CA ASP A 37 -13.06 -12.43 39.18
C ASP A 37 -13.96 -12.46 37.93
N GLU A 38 -15.25 -12.71 38.12
CA GLU A 38 -16.23 -12.74 37.03
C GLU A 38 -16.45 -11.33 36.46
N ILE A 39 -16.52 -10.33 37.34
CA ILE A 39 -16.64 -8.92 36.95
C ILE A 39 -15.37 -8.46 36.23
N ALA A 40 -14.19 -8.81 36.75
CA ALA A 40 -12.90 -8.50 36.14
C ALA A 40 -12.75 -9.10 34.74
N LEU A 41 -13.16 -10.35 34.53
CA LEU A 41 -13.15 -10.99 33.22
C LEU A 41 -14.08 -10.28 32.22
N LYS A 42 -15.28 -9.88 32.65
CA LYS A 42 -16.23 -9.14 31.81
C LYS A 42 -15.72 -7.74 31.46
N ALA A 43 -15.26 -6.98 32.45
CA ALA A 43 -14.73 -5.64 32.27
C ALA A 43 -13.46 -5.65 31.40
N GLY A 44 -12.56 -6.62 31.63
CA GLY A 44 -11.35 -6.80 30.82
C GLY A 44 -11.64 -7.08 29.34
N LYS A 45 -12.67 -7.86 29.02
CA LYS A 45 -13.10 -8.08 27.62
C LYS A 45 -13.55 -6.78 26.95
N VAL A 46 -14.29 -5.93 27.65
CA VAL A 46 -14.76 -4.64 27.14
C VAL A 46 -13.58 -3.69 26.91
N ILE A 47 -12.70 -3.55 27.91
CA ILE A 47 -11.52 -2.68 27.85
C ILE A 47 -10.58 -3.06 26.70
N ASN A 48 -10.35 -4.36 26.50
CA ASN A 48 -9.44 -4.85 25.46
C ASN A 48 -10.01 -4.75 24.03
N ARG A 49 -11.33 -4.62 23.89
CA ARG A 49 -12.02 -4.56 22.60
C ARG A 49 -11.80 -3.24 21.89
N PHE A 50 -11.98 -2.12 22.59
CA PHE A 50 -12.00 -0.78 21.98
C PHE A 50 -10.67 -0.03 22.07
N LYS A 51 -9.64 -0.61 22.73
CA LYS A 51 -8.27 -0.06 22.83
C LYS A 51 -8.17 1.35 23.44
N VAL A 52 -9.20 1.79 24.18
CA VAL A 52 -9.25 3.07 24.93
C VAL A 52 -9.16 2.89 26.44
N GLY A 53 -8.73 1.69 26.89
CA GLY A 53 -8.68 1.31 28.31
C GLY A 53 -7.90 2.24 29.22
N LYS A 54 -6.85 2.88 28.71
CA LYS A 54 -5.98 3.81 29.44
C LYS A 54 -6.69 5.05 30.01
N HIS A 55 -7.92 5.33 29.59
CA HIS A 55 -8.73 6.43 30.12
C HIS A 55 -9.67 6.01 31.25
N PHE A 56 -9.83 4.72 31.50
CA PHE A 56 -10.78 4.20 32.47
C PHE A 56 -10.07 3.69 33.71
N THR A 57 -10.53 4.14 34.87
CA THR A 57 -10.16 3.56 36.16
C THR A 57 -11.28 2.65 36.60
N LEU A 58 -10.98 1.39 36.89
CA LEU A 58 -11.97 0.40 37.30
C LEU A 58 -11.77 0.04 38.77
N THR A 59 -12.84 0.14 39.55
CA THR A 59 -12.89 -0.34 40.93
C THR A 59 -13.80 -1.56 40.97
N ILE A 60 -13.21 -2.71 41.25
CA ILE A 60 -13.89 -4.01 41.19
C ILE A 60 -13.82 -4.68 42.56
N ASP A 61 -14.98 -4.95 43.13
CA ASP A 61 -15.14 -5.71 44.37
C ASP A 61 -16.25 -6.76 44.21
N ASP A 62 -16.41 -7.64 45.19
CA ASP A 62 -17.51 -8.62 45.20
C ASP A 62 -18.86 -7.90 45.26
N GLY A 63 -19.66 -8.04 44.21
CA GLY A 63 -20.97 -7.40 44.11
C GLY A 63 -20.96 -5.87 43.90
N ASP A 64 -19.80 -5.23 43.78
CA ASP A 64 -19.68 -3.80 43.46
C ASP A 64 -18.77 -3.58 42.25
N PHE A 65 -19.24 -2.76 41.31
CA PHE A 65 -18.48 -2.40 40.13
C PHE A 65 -18.68 -0.93 39.80
N LYS A 66 -17.59 -0.17 39.94
CA LYS A 66 -17.53 1.25 39.62
C LYS A 66 -16.45 1.49 38.58
N TRP A 67 -16.70 2.47 37.72
CA TRP A 67 -15.75 2.90 36.73
C TRP A 67 -15.78 4.42 36.66
N ASP A 68 -14.62 5.01 36.37
CA ASP A 68 -14.47 6.44 36.19
C ASP A 68 -13.69 6.72 34.90
N LEU A 69 -14.08 7.79 34.21
CA LEU A 69 -13.35 8.28 33.04
C LEU A 69 -12.39 9.38 33.48
N SER A 70 -11.09 9.14 33.32
CA SER A 70 -10.06 10.14 33.55
C SER A 70 -10.11 11.21 32.46
N GLU A 71 -10.81 12.31 32.74
CA GLU A 71 -10.89 13.46 31.82
C GLU A 71 -9.50 14.02 31.47
N ASN A 72 -8.58 14.05 32.42
CA ASN A 72 -7.21 14.53 32.21
C ASN A 72 -6.45 13.66 31.18
N SER A 73 -6.62 12.35 31.26
CA SER A 73 -6.05 11.39 30.29
C SER A 73 -6.63 11.62 28.89
N VAL A 74 -7.95 11.82 28.79
CA VAL A 74 -8.64 12.11 27.52
C VAL A 74 -8.19 13.45 26.93
N ARG A 75 -8.10 14.51 27.76
CA ARG A 75 -7.64 15.84 27.33
C ARG A 75 -6.19 15.81 26.83
N SER A 76 -5.31 15.10 27.53
CA SER A 76 -3.90 14.97 27.14
C SER A 76 -3.76 14.28 25.79
N GLU A 77 -4.54 13.23 25.52
CA GLU A 77 -4.55 12.60 24.21
C GLU A 77 -5.21 13.46 23.12
N ALA A 78 -6.25 14.22 23.47
CA ALA A 78 -6.86 15.16 22.55
C ALA A 78 -5.88 16.25 22.08
N MET A 79 -4.96 16.70 22.93
CA MET A 79 -3.89 17.63 22.55
C MET A 79 -2.93 17.05 21.50
N LEU A 80 -2.83 15.72 21.40
CA LEU A 80 -1.98 15.03 20.43
C LEU A 80 -2.73 14.70 19.12
N ASP A 81 -4.01 15.06 19.00
CA ASP A 81 -4.79 14.75 17.81
C ASP A 81 -4.24 15.45 16.57
N GLY A 82 -3.88 14.65 15.57
CA GLY A 82 -3.32 15.17 14.32
C GLY A 82 -1.82 15.43 14.37
N ILE A 83 -1.16 15.16 15.50
CA ILE A 83 0.30 15.12 15.56
C ILE A 83 0.77 13.74 15.09
N TYR A 84 1.69 13.73 14.13
CA TYR A 84 2.37 12.54 13.65
C TYR A 84 3.86 12.65 13.96
N VAL A 85 4.37 11.78 14.83
CA VAL A 85 5.77 11.81 15.27
C VAL A 85 6.53 10.70 14.58
N ILE A 86 7.61 11.05 13.90
CA ILE A 86 8.59 10.11 13.37
C ILE A 86 9.84 10.25 14.21
N ARG A 87 10.33 9.12 14.74
CA ARG A 87 11.60 9.05 15.46
C ARG A 87 12.60 8.32 14.59
N THR A 88 13.77 8.90 14.41
CA THR A 88 14.91 8.30 13.71
C THR A 88 16.11 8.21 14.66
N SER A 89 17.00 7.27 14.40
CA SER A 89 18.33 7.17 15.01
C SER A 89 19.37 8.05 14.32
N GLU A 90 19.05 8.55 13.12
CA GLU A 90 19.97 9.37 12.34
C GLU A 90 20.22 10.75 12.99
N PRO A 91 21.48 11.20 13.05
CA PRO A 91 21.83 12.54 13.50
C PRO A 91 21.19 13.63 12.63
N LYS A 92 20.86 14.78 13.25
CA LYS A 92 20.28 15.93 12.56
C LYS A 92 21.21 16.51 11.48
N ASP A 93 22.52 16.38 11.65
CA ASP A 93 23.51 16.85 10.68
C ASP A 93 23.55 16.00 9.40
N ASN A 94 23.05 14.76 9.46
CA ASN A 94 23.01 13.84 8.32
C ASN A 94 21.73 13.98 7.50
N ILE A 95 20.59 14.27 8.15
CA ILE A 95 19.29 14.30 7.48
C ILE A 95 18.35 15.31 8.12
N SER A 96 17.66 16.10 7.28
CA SER A 96 16.65 17.06 7.74
C SER A 96 15.38 16.34 8.21
N ALA A 97 14.58 17.01 9.05
CA ALA A 97 13.31 16.46 9.51
C ALA A 97 12.34 16.17 8.34
N GLU A 98 12.35 17.04 7.33
CA GLU A 98 11.57 16.88 6.10
C GLU A 98 11.98 15.62 5.34
N ASP A 99 13.29 15.40 5.17
CA ASP A 99 13.81 14.24 4.47
C ASP A 99 13.59 12.94 5.22
N VAL A 100 13.62 12.97 6.56
CA VAL A 100 13.18 11.83 7.39
C VAL A 100 11.72 11.47 7.08
N VAL A 101 10.83 12.45 7.00
CA VAL A 101 9.42 12.21 6.66
C VAL A 101 9.27 11.69 5.23
N ARG A 102 10.00 12.25 4.25
CA ARG A 102 9.99 11.76 2.85
C ARG A 102 10.44 10.31 2.77
N ASN A 103 11.54 9.97 3.42
CA ASN A 103 12.10 8.62 3.44
C ASN A 103 11.17 7.63 4.14
N TYR A 104 10.59 8.02 5.28
CA TYR A 104 9.61 7.19 5.95
C TYR A 104 8.39 6.91 5.06
N LYS A 105 7.87 7.94 4.36
CA LYS A 105 6.76 7.77 3.41
C LYS A 105 7.12 6.90 2.19
N ASN A 106 8.39 6.77 1.83
CA ASN A 106 8.84 5.85 0.79
C ASN A 106 8.63 4.37 1.16
N LEU A 107 8.38 4.03 2.44
CA LEU A 107 7.98 2.67 2.84
C LEU A 107 6.72 2.19 2.10
N SER A 108 5.83 3.12 1.73
CA SER A 108 4.67 2.80 0.89
C SER A 108 5.05 2.15 -0.46
N LYS A 109 6.24 2.44 -1.02
CA LYS A 109 6.75 1.76 -2.23
C LYS A 109 7.00 0.28 -1.96
N VAL A 110 7.51 -0.06 -0.78
CA VAL A 110 7.76 -1.44 -0.37
C VAL A 110 6.44 -2.18 -0.22
N GLU A 111 5.44 -1.58 0.43
CA GLU A 111 4.10 -2.15 0.52
C GLU A 111 3.46 -2.34 -0.85
N GLN A 112 3.62 -1.36 -1.74
CA GLN A 112 3.17 -1.45 -3.12
C GLN A 112 3.87 -2.58 -3.87
N ALA A 113 5.19 -2.74 -3.71
CA ALA A 113 5.95 -3.85 -4.29
C ALA A 113 5.41 -5.20 -3.83
N PHE A 114 5.21 -5.38 -2.52
CA PHE A 114 4.60 -6.59 -1.97
C PHE A 114 3.18 -6.82 -2.48
N ARG A 115 2.39 -5.76 -2.64
CA ARG A 115 1.04 -5.85 -3.19
C ARG A 115 1.04 -6.23 -4.67
N THR A 116 1.97 -5.70 -5.48
CA THR A 116 2.13 -6.08 -6.89
C THR A 116 2.57 -7.53 -7.03
N LEU A 117 3.55 -7.95 -6.22
CA LEU A 117 4.01 -9.35 -6.14
C LEU A 117 2.85 -10.30 -5.81
N LYS A 118 2.07 -9.98 -4.77
CA LYS A 118 0.92 -10.79 -4.34
C LYS A 118 -0.34 -10.60 -5.21
N GLY A 119 -0.34 -9.58 -6.06
CA GLY A 119 -1.51 -9.04 -6.74
C GLY A 119 -1.73 -9.61 -8.15
N ILE A 120 -2.37 -8.78 -8.99
CA ILE A 120 -2.92 -9.18 -10.29
C ILE A 120 -1.83 -9.38 -11.36
N ASP A 121 -0.72 -8.65 -11.27
CA ASP A 121 0.29 -8.52 -12.32
C ASP A 121 1.24 -9.72 -12.34
N ILE A 122 1.99 -9.94 -11.27
CA ILE A 122 3.02 -11.00 -11.21
C ILE A 122 2.46 -12.30 -10.66
N ARG A 123 1.39 -12.20 -9.87
CA ARG A 123 0.69 -13.32 -9.24
C ARG A 123 1.71 -14.29 -8.64
N VAL A 124 2.11 -14.04 -7.39
CA VAL A 124 2.45 -15.13 -6.44
C VAL A 124 1.16 -15.94 -6.19
N ARG A 125 0.59 -16.49 -7.27
CA ARG A 125 -0.54 -17.39 -7.25
C ARG A 125 -0.07 -18.63 -6.50
N PRO A 126 -0.97 -19.36 -5.82
CA PRO A 126 -0.59 -20.60 -5.18
C PRO A 126 -0.27 -21.63 -6.27
N ILE A 127 0.97 -21.69 -6.73
CA ILE A 127 1.55 -22.93 -7.26
C ILE A 127 1.81 -23.77 -6.02
N ARG A 128 1.01 -24.83 -5.86
CA ARG A 128 1.07 -25.71 -4.69
C ARG A 128 2.33 -26.56 -4.75
N HIS A 129 3.46 -25.97 -4.42
CA HIS A 129 4.71 -26.69 -4.23
C HIS A 129 4.60 -27.55 -2.97
N ARG A 130 5.00 -28.82 -3.09
CA ARG A 130 4.98 -29.79 -1.98
C ARG A 130 6.29 -29.81 -1.18
N LEU A 131 7.36 -29.27 -1.75
CA LEU A 131 8.70 -29.23 -1.19
C LEU A 131 9.16 -27.79 -1.03
N GLU A 132 10.02 -27.53 -0.06
CA GLU A 132 10.48 -26.19 0.29
C GLU A 132 11.33 -25.54 -0.82
N TYR A 133 12.24 -26.31 -1.43
CA TYR A 133 13.17 -25.77 -2.43
C TYR A 133 12.46 -25.12 -3.65
N PRO A 134 11.46 -25.76 -4.28
CA PRO A 134 10.65 -25.14 -5.33
C PRO A 134 9.90 -23.87 -4.89
N VAL A 135 9.48 -23.78 -3.62
CA VAL A 135 8.83 -22.55 -3.08
C VAL A 135 9.82 -21.38 -3.12
N ARG A 136 11.05 -21.60 -2.65
CA ARG A 136 12.11 -20.56 -2.68
C ARG A 136 12.41 -20.12 -4.11
N GLY A 137 12.53 -21.08 -5.04
CA GLY A 137 12.75 -20.79 -6.46
C GLY A 137 11.62 -19.99 -7.10
N HIS A 138 10.36 -20.33 -6.82
CA HIS A 138 9.21 -19.58 -7.32
C HIS A 138 9.18 -18.14 -6.79
N ILE A 139 9.38 -17.95 -5.49
CA ILE A 139 9.45 -16.61 -4.89
C ILE A 139 10.59 -15.79 -5.53
N PHE A 140 11.77 -16.39 -5.73
CA PHE A 140 12.90 -15.74 -6.39
C PHE A 140 12.55 -15.27 -7.81
N LEU A 141 11.92 -16.13 -8.62
CA LEU A 141 11.47 -15.76 -9.96
C LEU A 141 10.42 -14.63 -9.94
N CYS A 142 9.49 -14.64 -8.99
CA CYS A 142 8.52 -13.55 -8.84
C CYS A 142 9.20 -12.22 -8.49
N VAL A 143 10.22 -12.24 -7.62
CA VAL A 143 11.01 -11.05 -7.29
C VAL A 143 11.79 -10.54 -8.50
N LEU A 144 12.40 -11.42 -9.29
CA LEU A 144 13.07 -11.04 -10.54
C LEU A 144 12.11 -10.46 -11.57
N ALA A 145 10.95 -11.10 -11.78
CA ALA A 145 9.92 -10.58 -12.67
C ALA A 145 9.45 -9.18 -12.24
N TYR A 146 9.27 -8.97 -10.93
CA TYR A 146 8.95 -7.65 -10.38
C TYR A 146 10.03 -6.63 -10.66
N TYR A 147 11.28 -7.01 -10.47
CA TYR A 147 12.41 -6.13 -10.72
C TYR A 147 12.45 -5.67 -12.18
N VAL A 148 12.24 -6.60 -13.13
CA VAL A 148 12.16 -6.28 -14.56
C VAL A 148 10.96 -5.38 -14.85
N GLU A 149 9.77 -5.72 -14.34
CA GLU A 149 8.57 -4.91 -14.52
C GLU A 149 8.75 -3.49 -13.95
N TRP A 150 9.37 -3.36 -12.79
CA TRP A 150 9.64 -2.06 -12.16
C TRP A 150 10.51 -1.18 -13.06
N HIS A 151 11.60 -1.73 -13.59
CA HIS A 151 12.48 -1.04 -14.52
C HIS A 151 11.77 -0.68 -15.83
N MET A 152 10.99 -1.62 -16.38
CA MET A 152 10.20 -1.37 -17.59
C MET A 152 9.19 -0.25 -17.37
N ARG A 153 8.45 -0.24 -16.25
CA ARG A 153 7.49 0.84 -15.95
C ARG A 153 8.18 2.18 -15.81
N LYS A 154 9.37 2.22 -15.20
CA LYS A 154 10.19 3.44 -15.11
C LYS A 154 10.61 3.94 -16.49
N ALA A 155 11.14 3.07 -17.34
CA ALA A 155 11.55 3.43 -18.70
C ALA A 155 10.36 3.83 -19.59
N LEU A 156 9.20 3.20 -19.39
CA LEU A 156 8.00 3.36 -20.20
C LEU A 156 7.01 4.36 -19.63
N SER A 157 7.36 5.08 -18.56
CA SER A 157 6.48 6.10 -17.95
C SER A 157 5.96 7.14 -18.96
N PRO A 158 6.68 7.53 -20.03
CA PRO A 158 6.12 8.42 -21.06
C PRO A 158 4.87 7.87 -21.74
N LEU A 159 4.78 6.54 -21.90
CA LEU A 159 3.68 5.84 -22.57
C LEU A 159 2.58 5.38 -21.59
N LEU A 160 2.85 5.35 -20.29
CA LEU A 160 1.95 4.85 -19.26
C LEU A 160 1.15 5.97 -18.58
N PHE A 161 0.10 5.60 -17.83
CA PHE A 161 -0.60 6.48 -16.89
C PHE A 161 0.23 6.82 -15.64
N ASP A 162 1.52 7.02 -15.81
CA ASP A 162 2.48 7.35 -14.77
C ASP A 162 2.88 8.83 -14.87
N ASP A 163 3.20 9.41 -13.72
CA ASP A 163 3.70 10.77 -13.58
C ASP A 163 5.23 10.75 -13.68
N GLU A 164 5.76 11.23 -14.81
CA GLU A 164 7.19 11.24 -15.12
C GLU A 164 8.00 12.14 -14.19
N GLU A 165 7.37 13.21 -13.67
CA GLU A 165 8.02 14.19 -12.80
C GLU A 165 7.97 13.77 -11.33
N LEU A 166 7.42 12.59 -11.03
CA LEU A 166 7.07 12.21 -9.66
C LEU A 166 8.29 12.00 -8.75
N ASP A 167 9.39 11.48 -9.29
CA ASP A 167 10.63 11.29 -8.52
C ASP A 167 11.30 12.63 -8.20
N ASP A 168 11.39 13.56 -9.16
CA ASP A 168 11.94 14.91 -8.93
C ASP A 168 11.07 15.70 -7.95
N ASN A 169 9.76 15.63 -8.15
CA ASN A 169 8.79 16.28 -7.29
C ASN A 169 8.81 15.76 -5.85
N ARG A 170 9.17 14.50 -5.61
CA ARG A 170 9.25 13.95 -4.25
C ARG A 170 10.28 14.65 -3.39
N THR A 171 11.40 15.06 -3.99
CA THR A 171 12.51 15.72 -3.28
C THR A 171 12.12 17.13 -2.84
N SER A 172 11.32 17.84 -3.63
CA SER A 172 10.97 19.25 -3.38
C SER A 172 9.61 19.46 -2.74
N ARG A 173 8.66 18.52 -2.88
CA ARG A 173 7.30 18.66 -2.33
C ARG A 173 7.30 18.71 -0.81
N ASN A 174 6.25 19.33 -0.27
CA ASN A 174 5.96 19.32 1.15
C ASN A 174 5.79 17.85 1.62
N PRO A 175 6.59 17.40 2.59
CA PRO A 175 6.63 16.01 2.99
C PRO A 175 5.38 15.57 3.75
N VAL A 176 4.58 16.50 4.28
CA VAL A 176 3.39 16.21 5.09
C VAL A 176 2.10 16.33 4.27
N ALA A 177 2.00 17.36 3.43
CA ALA A 177 0.81 17.66 2.65
C ALA A 177 0.39 16.50 1.71
N PRO A 178 -0.89 16.41 1.33
CA PRO A 178 -1.35 15.44 0.33
C PRO A 178 -0.58 15.59 -0.99
N PRO A 179 -0.19 14.48 -1.63
CA PRO A 179 0.52 14.54 -2.90
C PRO A 179 -0.41 14.99 -4.02
N GLU A 180 0.03 15.97 -4.82
CA GLU A 180 -0.68 16.40 -6.02
C GLU A 180 -0.02 15.84 -7.29
N PRO A 181 -0.78 15.43 -8.31
CA PRO A 181 -0.19 15.01 -9.59
C PRO A 181 0.38 16.22 -10.34
N SER A 182 1.45 15.99 -11.10
CA SER A 182 2.06 17.02 -11.96
C SER A 182 1.09 17.53 -13.04
N LEU A 183 1.43 18.67 -13.64
CA LEU A 183 0.65 19.22 -14.76
C LEU A 183 0.70 18.31 -15.99
N SER A 184 1.85 17.68 -16.26
CA SER A 184 2.00 16.71 -17.34
C SER A 184 1.13 15.47 -17.10
N ALA A 185 1.12 14.93 -15.88
CA ALA A 185 0.25 13.81 -15.53
C ALA A 185 -1.25 14.16 -15.63
N LYS A 186 -1.66 15.35 -15.16
CA LYS A 186 -3.04 15.84 -15.32
C LYS A 186 -3.42 15.96 -16.80
N LYS A 187 -2.55 16.51 -17.65
CA LYS A 187 -2.76 16.61 -19.10
C LYS A 187 -2.88 15.23 -19.74
N LYS A 188 -1.96 14.31 -19.43
CA LYS A 188 -1.94 12.94 -19.95
C LYS A 188 -3.22 12.19 -19.60
N LYS A 189 -3.67 12.29 -18.34
CA LYS A 189 -4.93 11.70 -17.87
C LYS A 189 -6.16 12.25 -18.61
N ASN A 190 -6.21 13.56 -18.81
CA ASN A 190 -7.35 14.21 -19.46
C ASN A 190 -7.41 13.92 -20.96
N LYS A 191 -6.28 14.03 -21.67
CA LYS A 191 -6.21 13.82 -23.12
C LYS A 191 -6.17 12.34 -23.51
N ARG A 192 -5.71 11.46 -22.61
CA ARG A 192 -5.40 10.04 -22.88
C ARG A 192 -4.44 9.85 -24.06
N GLN A 193 -3.61 10.86 -24.31
CA GLN A 193 -2.57 10.88 -25.33
C GLN A 193 -1.24 11.31 -24.71
N THR A 194 -0.17 10.72 -25.22
CA THR A 194 1.21 11.08 -24.93
C THR A 194 1.59 12.36 -25.66
N THR A 195 2.77 12.92 -25.34
CA THR A 195 3.33 14.07 -26.08
C THR A 195 3.54 13.77 -27.56
N ASP A 196 3.83 12.50 -27.88
CA ASP A 196 4.12 12.01 -29.22
C ASP A 196 2.83 11.66 -30.00
N GLY A 197 1.65 11.98 -29.45
CA GLY A 197 0.34 11.72 -30.07
C GLY A 197 -0.14 10.27 -29.95
N LEU A 198 0.64 9.37 -29.33
CA LEU A 198 0.25 7.99 -29.11
C LEU A 198 -0.81 7.87 -27.99
N PRO A 199 -1.75 6.91 -28.07
CA PRO A 199 -2.67 6.61 -26.98
C PRO A 199 -1.92 6.14 -25.73
N VAL A 200 -2.28 6.69 -24.57
CA VAL A 200 -1.69 6.30 -23.28
C VAL A 200 -2.15 4.89 -22.92
N GLN A 201 -1.23 4.07 -22.43
CA GLN A 201 -1.45 2.66 -22.16
C GLN A 201 -1.47 2.36 -20.66
N SER A 202 -2.18 1.29 -20.28
CA SER A 202 -1.83 0.56 -19.06
C SER A 202 -0.67 -0.40 -19.37
N PHE A 203 0.08 -0.83 -18.36
CA PHE A 203 1.19 -1.76 -18.58
C PHE A 203 0.71 -3.09 -19.22
N ASP A 204 -0.42 -3.64 -18.76
CA ASP A 204 -1.03 -4.84 -19.35
C ASP A 204 -1.41 -4.64 -20.83
N THR A 205 -2.05 -3.50 -21.15
CA THR A 205 -2.42 -3.19 -22.55
C THR A 205 -1.19 -2.99 -23.43
N LEU A 206 -0.14 -2.37 -22.88
CA LEU A 206 1.13 -2.20 -23.57
C LEU A 206 1.79 -3.56 -23.85
N LEU A 207 1.84 -4.46 -22.87
CA LEU A 207 2.37 -5.82 -23.05
C LEU A 207 1.58 -6.60 -24.10
N LYS A 208 0.24 -6.50 -24.11
CA LYS A 208 -0.60 -7.09 -25.17
C LYS A 208 -0.27 -6.53 -26.55
N GLY A 209 -0.04 -5.20 -26.63
CA GLY A 209 0.38 -4.54 -27.87
C GLY A 209 1.77 -4.99 -28.34
N LEU A 210 2.71 -5.23 -27.43
CA LEU A 210 4.02 -5.80 -27.78
C LEU A 210 3.91 -7.27 -28.23
N GLY A 211 3.01 -8.04 -27.62
CA GLY A 211 2.78 -9.44 -27.95
C GLY A 211 2.21 -9.70 -29.35
N THR A 212 1.84 -8.66 -30.10
CA THR A 212 1.43 -8.81 -31.51
C THR A 212 2.61 -8.85 -32.49
N GLN A 213 3.85 -8.60 -32.03
CA GLN A 213 5.04 -8.75 -32.86
C GLN A 213 5.38 -10.24 -33.01
N CYS A 214 5.48 -10.70 -34.25
CA CYS A 214 5.68 -12.11 -34.55
C CYS A 214 6.99 -12.34 -35.31
N LYS A 215 7.63 -13.48 -35.00
CA LYS A 215 8.72 -14.05 -35.81
C LYS A 215 8.12 -15.08 -36.77
N ASN A 216 8.12 -14.78 -38.05
CA ASN A 216 7.59 -15.63 -39.10
C ASN A 216 8.71 -16.46 -39.73
N TYR A 217 8.45 -17.75 -39.98
CA TYR A 217 9.30 -18.60 -40.79
C TYR A 217 8.74 -18.64 -42.20
N CYS A 218 9.46 -18.04 -43.14
CA CYS A 218 9.04 -17.90 -44.53
C CYS A 218 9.77 -18.93 -45.40
N LYS A 219 9.03 -19.54 -46.34
CA LYS A 219 9.60 -20.38 -47.40
C LYS A 219 9.48 -19.64 -48.73
N VAL A 220 10.56 -19.63 -49.51
CA VAL A 220 10.54 -19.07 -50.87
C VAL A 220 9.75 -20.02 -51.77
N LYS A 221 8.74 -19.50 -52.47
CA LYS A 221 7.97 -20.28 -53.45
C LYS A 221 8.66 -20.19 -54.81
N ALA A 222 9.69 -21.01 -55.02
CA ALA A 222 10.38 -21.17 -56.30
C ALA A 222 10.69 -22.65 -56.57
N GLU A 223 10.73 -23.04 -57.84
CA GLU A 223 11.11 -24.41 -58.23
C GLU A 223 12.54 -24.69 -57.73
N ASN A 224 12.72 -25.81 -57.03
CA ASN A 224 13.99 -26.28 -56.47
C ASN A 224 14.65 -25.40 -55.39
N VAL A 225 13.92 -24.46 -54.76
CA VAL A 225 14.43 -23.69 -53.61
C VAL A 225 13.76 -24.15 -52.32
N GLU A 226 14.54 -24.80 -51.44
CA GLU A 226 14.09 -25.22 -50.10
C GLU A 226 14.44 -24.21 -49.00
N GLU A 227 15.04 -23.07 -49.36
CA GLU A 227 15.50 -22.07 -48.39
C GLU A 227 14.36 -21.52 -47.53
N ARG A 228 14.62 -21.52 -46.22
CA ARG A 228 13.76 -20.92 -45.21
C ARG A 228 14.51 -19.77 -44.58
N PHE A 229 13.82 -18.66 -44.39
CA PHE A 229 14.37 -17.51 -43.68
C PHE A 229 13.39 -17.02 -42.62
N GLU A 230 13.94 -16.33 -41.64
CA GLU A 230 13.19 -15.76 -40.54
C GLU A 230 12.89 -14.29 -40.85
N ARG A 231 11.64 -13.86 -40.64
CA ARG A 231 11.23 -12.46 -40.79
C ARG A 231 10.44 -12.02 -39.57
N ILE A 232 10.90 -10.95 -38.93
CA ILE A 232 10.14 -10.29 -37.86
C ILE A 232 9.17 -9.30 -38.51
N THR A 233 7.94 -9.22 -37.99
CA THR A 233 6.95 -8.23 -38.44
C THR A 233 7.44 -6.80 -38.18
N GLU A 234 7.13 -5.89 -39.10
CA GLU A 234 7.44 -4.47 -38.92
C GLU A 234 6.73 -3.93 -37.67
N PRO A 235 7.46 -3.24 -36.77
CA PRO A 235 6.88 -2.75 -35.54
C PRO A 235 5.91 -1.60 -35.82
N THR A 236 4.77 -1.60 -35.14
CA THR A 236 3.86 -0.44 -35.12
C THR A 236 4.57 0.79 -34.52
N PRO A 237 4.03 2.01 -34.71
CA PRO A 237 4.60 3.21 -34.08
C PRO A 237 4.72 3.09 -32.56
N LEU A 238 3.74 2.49 -31.90
CA LEU A 238 3.77 2.24 -30.45
C LEU A 238 4.90 1.27 -30.07
N GLN A 239 5.03 0.13 -30.77
CA GLN A 239 6.08 -0.85 -30.51
C GLN A 239 7.48 -0.26 -30.73
N SER A 240 7.65 0.51 -31.81
CA SER A 240 8.90 1.20 -32.12
C SER A 240 9.30 2.13 -30.98
N ARG A 241 8.35 2.94 -30.48
CA ARG A 241 8.58 3.86 -29.37
C ARG A 241 8.91 3.14 -28.06
N VAL A 242 8.26 2.01 -27.78
CA VAL A 242 8.60 1.17 -26.63
C VAL A 242 10.03 0.67 -26.70
N PHE A 243 10.46 0.11 -27.83
CA PHE A 243 11.82 -0.41 -27.98
C PHE A 243 12.88 0.67 -27.91
N GLU A 244 12.58 1.87 -28.40
CA GLU A 244 13.45 3.04 -28.22
C GLU A 244 13.63 3.36 -26.73
N LEU A 245 12.53 3.51 -25.99
CA LEU A 245 12.58 3.83 -24.54
C LEU A 245 13.27 2.74 -23.72
N LEU A 246 13.05 1.46 -24.04
CA LEU A 246 13.71 0.36 -23.33
C LEU A 246 15.22 0.29 -23.60
N LYS A 247 15.67 0.71 -24.80
CA LYS A 247 17.11 0.78 -25.12
C LYS A 247 17.84 1.93 -24.42
N LEU A 248 17.11 2.93 -23.93
CA LEU A 248 17.66 3.99 -23.09
C LEU A 248 17.91 3.54 -21.65
N PHE A 249 17.44 2.34 -21.27
CA PHE A 249 17.64 1.80 -19.93
C PHE A 249 18.95 1.01 -19.85
N PRO A 250 19.96 1.46 -19.08
CA PRO A 250 21.15 0.65 -18.84
C PRO A 250 20.77 -0.55 -17.97
N VAL A 251 21.09 -1.76 -18.43
CA VAL A 251 21.13 -2.93 -17.55
C VAL A 251 22.44 -2.80 -16.75
N PRO A 252 22.38 -2.59 -15.42
CA PRO A 252 23.58 -2.43 -14.60
C PRO A 252 24.43 -3.70 -14.56
#